data_AF-A0A1Z8NL50-F1
#
_entry.id   AF-A0A1Z8NL50-F1
#
_cell.length_a   1.000
_cell.length_b   1.000
_cell.length_c   1.000
_cell.angle_alpha   90.00
_cell.angle_beta   90.00
_cell.angle_gamma   90.00
#
_symmetry.space_group_name_H-M   'P 1'
#
loop_
_entity.id
_entity.type
_entity.pdbx_description
1 polymer ?
#
loop_
_entity_poly.entity_id
_entity_poly.type
_entity_poly.pdbx_seq_one_letter_code
_entity_poly.pdbx_strand_id
1 'polypeptide(L)'
;MNRRQTLLTFNSGIWQGCFVHLDHNGVEQKRFSTSLDVTDTAGVIQASLTNLHTGRCQSMSFRELPVEMQLTETGDWSLGPARVGPLPWVTELCVVAGEERRRLIASHGVKAVERIVYVRESRLPQGVVPIAQPLEVSIKPRGSLQIWQVDDDVELLVDPRPRGSQEGALCGLRWHHPRAGIQQVVRRYSPGGTLLPLDQSW
;
A
#
# COMPACT_ATOMS: atom_id res chain seq x y z
N MET A 1 -4.77 -11.26 19.72
CA MET A 1 -3.67 -11.89 18.95
C MET A 1 -2.44 -11.01 19.04
N ASN A 2 -1.22 -11.56 19.00
CA ASN A 2 -0.02 -10.71 18.88
C ASN A 2 0.11 -10.21 17.42
N ARG A 3 0.91 -9.15 17.19
CA ARG A 3 1.03 -8.53 15.86
C ARG A 3 1.46 -9.51 14.77
N ARG A 4 2.38 -10.42 15.08
CA ARG A 4 2.86 -11.45 14.14
C ARG A 4 1.71 -12.38 13.71
N GLN A 5 0.97 -12.89 14.68
CA GLN A 5 -0.16 -13.78 14.43
C GLN A 5 -1.22 -13.08 13.60
N THR A 6 -1.56 -11.82 13.92
CA THR A 6 -2.49 -11.02 13.13
C THR A 6 -2.01 -10.88 11.69
N LEU A 7 -0.74 -10.50 11.46
CA LEU A 7 -0.23 -10.38 10.09
C LEU A 7 -0.39 -11.70 9.33
N LEU A 8 0.05 -12.82 9.91
CA LEU A 8 0.01 -14.12 9.26
C LEU A 8 -1.42 -14.61 8.99
N THR A 9 -2.33 -14.41 9.94
CA THR A 9 -3.75 -14.80 9.78
C THR A 9 -4.38 -14.14 8.55
N PHE A 10 -4.09 -12.87 8.29
CA PHE A 10 -4.73 -12.14 7.20
C PHE A 10 -3.90 -12.07 5.91
N ASN A 11 -2.57 -12.09 6.00
CA ASN A 11 -1.67 -11.78 4.88
C ASN A 11 -0.83 -12.97 4.38
N SER A 12 -0.83 -14.12 5.06
CA SER A 12 -0.13 -15.32 4.56
C SER A 12 -0.80 -15.94 3.33
N GLY A 13 -0.10 -16.85 2.68
CA GLY A 13 -0.53 -17.56 1.49
C GLY A 13 -0.03 -16.93 0.19
N ILE A 14 -0.54 -17.45 -0.92
CA ILE A 14 -0.13 -17.06 -2.27
C ILE A 14 -1.13 -16.05 -2.82
N TRP A 15 -0.68 -14.82 -3.02
CA TRP A 15 -1.45 -13.73 -3.60
C TRP A 15 -1.12 -13.57 -5.08
N GLN A 16 -2.12 -13.79 -5.94
CA GLN A 16 -2.02 -13.40 -7.34
C GLN A 16 -2.35 -11.92 -7.45
N GLY A 17 -1.51 -11.17 -8.15
CA GLY A 17 -1.58 -9.71 -8.15
C GLY A 17 -1.35 -9.06 -9.51
N CYS A 18 -1.74 -7.79 -9.60
CA CYS A 18 -1.46 -6.89 -10.70
C CYS A 18 -0.91 -5.59 -10.13
N PHE A 19 0.32 -5.24 -10.51
CA PHE A 19 0.99 -4.01 -10.14
C PHE A 19 0.82 -2.99 -11.25
N VAL A 20 0.30 -1.81 -10.92
CA VAL A 20 0.09 -0.71 -11.86
C VAL A 20 0.93 0.49 -11.42
N HIS A 21 1.86 0.91 -12.27
CA HIS A 21 2.73 2.05 -12.01
C HIS A 21 2.08 3.33 -12.53
N LEU A 22 1.83 4.26 -11.62
CA LEU A 22 1.34 5.60 -11.90
C LEU A 22 2.49 6.61 -11.68
N ASP A 23 2.57 7.61 -12.56
CA ASP A 23 3.46 8.75 -12.34
C ASP A 23 2.86 9.76 -11.35
N HIS A 24 3.52 10.90 -11.19
CA HIS A 24 3.10 11.98 -10.30
C HIS A 24 1.82 12.71 -10.74
N ASN A 25 1.32 12.45 -11.96
CA ASN A 25 0.06 12.99 -12.48
C ASN A 25 -1.06 11.92 -12.52
N GLY A 26 -0.81 10.74 -11.98
CA GLY A 26 -1.77 9.63 -12.03
C GLY A 26 -1.84 8.94 -13.39
N VAL A 27 -0.90 9.20 -14.30
CA VAL A 27 -0.88 8.55 -15.62
C VAL A 27 -0.20 7.19 -15.48
N GLU A 28 -0.90 6.14 -15.91
CA GLU A 28 -0.34 4.80 -15.96
C GLU A 28 0.83 4.70 -16.96
N GLN A 29 1.96 4.24 -16.45
CA GLN A 29 3.19 4.04 -17.22
C GLN A 29 3.36 2.59 -17.67
N LYS A 30 2.98 1.64 -16.80
CA LYS A 30 3.07 0.19 -17.07
C LYS A 30 2.27 -0.59 -16.04
N ARG A 31 1.97 -1.84 -16.41
CA ARG A 31 1.44 -2.85 -15.51
C ARG A 31 2.13 -4.21 -15.70
N PHE A 32 2.10 -5.04 -14.68
CA PHE A 32 2.56 -6.43 -14.76
C PHE A 32 1.91 -7.30 -13.70
N SER A 33 1.72 -8.57 -14.03
CA SER A 33 1.19 -9.57 -13.13
C SER A 33 2.28 -10.11 -12.19
N THR A 34 1.88 -10.43 -10.96
CA THR A 34 2.78 -10.91 -9.91
C THR A 34 2.17 -12.06 -9.13
N SER A 35 3.02 -12.86 -8.50
CA SER A 35 2.63 -13.80 -7.43
C SER A 35 3.46 -13.46 -6.19
N LEU A 36 2.80 -13.23 -5.06
CA LEU A 36 3.45 -12.97 -3.78
C LEU A 36 3.12 -14.10 -2.81
N ASP A 37 4.13 -14.91 -2.49
CA ASP A 37 4.02 -16.00 -1.52
C ASP A 37 4.53 -15.54 -0.15
N VAL A 38 3.64 -15.57 0.85
CA VAL A 38 3.95 -15.18 2.23
C VAL A 38 3.80 -16.40 3.13
N THR A 39 4.93 -16.90 3.63
CA THR A 39 4.99 -18.11 4.47
C THR A 39 5.66 -17.82 5.79
N ASP A 40 5.37 -18.65 6.79
CA ASP A 40 6.11 -18.72 8.05
C ASP A 40 6.74 -20.11 8.16
N THR A 41 8.07 -20.17 8.11
CA THR A 41 8.81 -21.41 8.29
C THR A 41 9.77 -21.25 9.46
N ALA A 42 9.60 -22.09 10.48
CA ALA A 42 10.43 -22.10 11.68
C ALA A 42 10.55 -20.71 12.37
N GLY A 43 9.46 -19.92 12.37
CA GLY A 43 9.42 -18.60 13.00
C GLY A 43 10.03 -17.47 12.16
N VAL A 44 10.35 -17.73 10.89
CA VAL A 44 10.80 -16.72 9.93
C VAL A 44 9.67 -16.48 8.93
N ILE A 45 9.16 -15.25 8.89
CA ILE A 45 8.25 -14.83 7.83
C ILE A 45 9.08 -14.55 6.60
N GLN A 46 8.73 -15.18 5.49
CA GLN A 46 9.31 -14.92 4.18
C GLN A 46 8.21 -14.44 3.23
N ALA A 47 8.47 -13.34 2.54
CA ALA A 47 7.62 -12.81 1.48
C ALA A 47 8.39 -12.83 0.16
N SER A 48 7.94 -13.64 -0.80
CA SER A 48 8.59 -13.85 -2.10
C SER A 48 7.72 -13.31 -3.22
N LEU A 49 8.11 -12.19 -3.82
CA LEU A 49 7.42 -11.55 -4.95
C LEU A 49 8.03 -12.01 -6.27
N THR A 50 7.24 -12.65 -7.11
CA THR A 50 7.62 -13.08 -8.46
C THR A 50 6.90 -12.23 -9.50
N ASN A 51 7.65 -11.64 -10.43
CA ASN A 51 7.10 -11.02 -11.63
C ASN A 51 6.80 -12.12 -12.66
N LEU A 52 5.52 -12.32 -13.01
CA LEU A 52 5.09 -13.46 -13.82
C LEU A 52 5.49 -13.35 -15.30
N HIS A 53 5.80 -12.14 -15.78
CA HIS A 53 6.27 -11.95 -17.16
C HIS A 53 7.75 -12.32 -17.32
N THR A 54 8.57 -11.97 -16.35
CA THR A 54 10.04 -12.16 -16.41
C THR A 54 10.54 -13.38 -15.64
N GLY A 55 9.71 -13.96 -14.77
CA GLY A 55 10.11 -15.00 -13.82
C GLY A 55 11.02 -14.50 -12.69
N ARG A 56 11.37 -13.21 -12.67
CA ARG A 56 12.26 -12.64 -11.64
C ARG A 56 11.56 -12.68 -10.28
N CYS A 57 12.23 -13.29 -9.31
CA CYS A 57 11.78 -13.35 -7.93
C CYS A 57 12.65 -12.47 -7.02
N GLN A 58 12.02 -11.76 -6.09
CA GLN A 58 12.66 -11.05 -4.99
C GLN A 58 12.03 -11.50 -3.68
N SER A 59 12.84 -11.79 -2.68
CA SER A 59 12.36 -12.20 -1.37
C SER A 59 12.89 -11.30 -0.26
N MET A 60 12.08 -11.16 0.79
CA MET A 60 12.48 -10.60 2.07
C MET A 60 12.11 -11.56 3.19
N SER A 61 12.92 -11.59 4.24
CA SER A 61 12.68 -12.45 5.40
C SER A 61 12.91 -11.70 6.70
N PHE A 62 12.04 -11.94 7.68
CA PHE A 62 12.15 -11.33 9.01
C PHE A 62 11.59 -12.25 10.10
N ARG A 63 12.24 -12.23 11.28
CA ARG A 63 11.78 -12.95 12.47
C ARG A 63 10.77 -12.13 13.27
N GLU A 64 10.96 -10.82 13.29
CA GLU A 64 10.07 -9.88 13.95
C GLU A 64 9.59 -8.84 12.94
N LEU A 65 8.39 -8.33 13.16
CA LEU A 65 7.88 -7.25 12.32
C LEU A 65 8.73 -6.00 12.52
N PRO A 66 9.02 -5.24 11.46
CA PRO A 66 9.65 -3.94 11.61
C PRO A 66 8.88 -3.08 12.62
N VAL A 67 9.62 -2.37 13.48
CA VAL A 67 9.04 -1.58 14.57
C VAL A 67 8.11 -0.50 14.03
N GLU A 68 8.47 0.05 12.87
CA GLU A 68 7.78 1.08 12.11
C GLU A 68 6.60 0.57 11.28
N MET A 69 6.42 -0.76 11.18
CA MET A 69 5.22 -1.36 10.64
C MET A 69 4.07 -1.13 11.62
N GLN A 70 2.92 -0.69 11.12
CA GLN A 70 1.70 -0.56 11.92
C GLN A 70 0.65 -1.50 11.35
N LEU A 71 -0.13 -2.16 12.21
CA LEU A 71 -1.05 -3.22 11.83
C LEU A 71 -2.34 -3.06 12.65
N THR A 72 -3.49 -3.13 11.98
CA THR A 72 -4.81 -3.16 12.61
C THR A 72 -5.18 -4.58 13.04
N GLU A 73 -6.21 -4.73 13.87
CA GLU A 73 -6.71 -6.05 14.26
C GLU A 73 -7.33 -6.82 13.09
N THR A 74 -7.77 -6.13 12.04
CA THR A 74 -8.35 -6.65 10.80
C THR A 74 -7.31 -7.05 9.76
N GLY A 75 -6.02 -6.86 10.05
CA GLY A 75 -4.93 -7.26 9.16
C GLY A 75 -4.52 -6.21 8.12
N ASP A 76 -5.10 -5.02 8.15
CA ASP A 76 -4.63 -3.86 7.38
C ASP A 76 -3.31 -3.36 7.96
N TRP A 77 -2.41 -2.87 7.12
CA TRP A 77 -1.10 -2.44 7.60
C TRP A 77 -0.52 -1.27 6.82
N SER A 78 0.44 -0.61 7.46
CA SER A 78 1.36 0.32 6.81
C SER A 78 2.80 0.01 7.16
N LEU A 79 3.70 0.28 6.22
CA LEU A 79 5.13 0.19 6.38
C LEU A 79 5.80 1.42 5.74
N GLY A 80 6.90 1.87 6.32
CA GLY A 80 7.63 3.05 5.90
C GLY A 80 8.52 3.51 7.06
N PRO A 81 9.35 4.54 6.88
CA PRO A 81 10.27 4.96 7.93
C PRO A 81 9.54 5.43 9.20
N ALA A 82 10.20 5.33 10.36
CA ALA A 82 9.70 5.90 11.62
C ALA A 82 9.82 7.43 11.67
N ARG A 83 10.70 8.00 10.85
CA ARG A 83 10.87 9.45 10.69
C ARG A 83 11.07 9.80 9.22
N VAL A 84 10.37 10.82 8.75
CA VAL A 84 10.53 11.41 7.42
C VAL A 84 11.12 12.81 7.53
N GLY A 85 11.68 13.30 6.43
CA GLY A 85 12.29 14.61 6.34
C GLY A 85 12.28 15.10 4.90
N PRO A 86 13.25 15.93 4.48
CA PRO A 86 13.30 16.44 3.11
C PRO A 86 13.88 15.41 2.11
N LEU A 87 14.56 14.37 2.58
CA LEU A 87 15.14 13.31 1.73
C LEU A 87 14.06 12.33 1.27
N PRO A 88 14.20 11.68 0.09
CA PRO A 88 13.23 10.71 -0.41
C PRO A 88 12.95 9.53 0.51
N TRP A 89 11.73 9.00 0.46
CA TRP A 89 11.32 7.81 1.22
C TRP A 89 10.22 7.03 0.49
N VAL A 90 9.99 5.81 0.95
CA VAL A 90 8.91 4.96 0.47
C VAL A 90 7.96 4.64 1.61
N THR A 91 6.67 4.63 1.32
CA THR A 91 5.65 4.07 2.20
C THR A 91 4.84 3.02 1.43
N GLU A 92 4.39 2.00 2.15
CA GLU A 92 3.49 0.98 1.65
C GLU A 92 2.28 0.89 2.57
N LEU A 93 1.08 0.86 2.00
CA LEU A 93 -0.19 0.67 2.70
C LEU A 93 -0.88 -0.56 2.12
N CYS A 94 -1.60 -1.30 2.96
CA CYS A 94 -2.42 -2.42 2.55
C CYS A 94 -3.73 -2.44 3.33
N VAL A 95 -4.83 -2.61 2.61
CA VAL A 95 -6.15 -2.90 3.16
C VAL A 95 -6.60 -4.29 2.70
N VAL A 96 -7.16 -5.08 3.61
CA VAL A 96 -7.49 -6.49 3.40
C VAL A 96 -8.99 -6.71 3.59
N ALA A 97 -9.63 -7.42 2.65
CA ALA A 97 -11.00 -7.87 2.78
C ALA A 97 -11.09 -9.37 2.44
N GLY A 98 -10.87 -10.21 3.43
CA GLY A 98 -10.88 -11.67 3.26
C GLY A 98 -9.76 -12.15 2.33
N GLU A 99 -10.15 -12.70 1.17
CA GLU A 99 -9.24 -13.27 0.17
C GLU A 99 -8.75 -12.26 -0.87
N GLU A 100 -9.10 -10.99 -0.72
CA GLU A 100 -8.68 -9.90 -1.58
C GLU A 100 -8.03 -8.80 -0.77
N ARG A 101 -7.08 -8.09 -1.39
CA ARG A 101 -6.48 -6.90 -0.81
C ARG A 101 -6.13 -5.87 -1.86
N ARG A 102 -5.96 -4.64 -1.39
CA ARG A 102 -5.43 -3.52 -2.17
C ARG A 102 -4.20 -3.00 -1.47
N ARG A 103 -3.18 -2.65 -2.25
CA ARG A 103 -1.97 -2.03 -1.72
C ARG A 103 -1.59 -0.79 -2.50
N LEU A 104 -0.92 0.10 -1.80
CA LEU A 104 -0.32 1.31 -2.32
C LEU A 104 1.16 1.30 -1.95
N ILE A 105 2.06 1.47 -2.92
CA ILE A 105 3.46 1.82 -2.66
C ILE A 105 3.68 3.24 -3.18
N ALA A 106 3.89 4.19 -2.29
CA ALA A 106 4.17 5.58 -2.65
C ALA A 106 5.66 5.87 -2.50
N SER A 107 6.30 6.27 -3.59
CA SER A 107 7.66 6.83 -3.58
C SER A 107 7.57 8.35 -3.48
N HIS A 108 8.06 8.88 -2.36
CA HIS A 108 8.07 10.29 -2.05
C HIS A 108 9.45 10.85 -2.41
N GLY A 109 9.50 11.79 -3.33
CA GLY A 109 10.69 12.54 -3.67
C GLY A 109 10.93 13.73 -2.75
N VAL A 110 11.93 14.54 -3.13
CA VAL A 110 12.30 15.78 -2.42
C VAL A 110 11.23 16.87 -2.51
N LYS A 111 10.42 16.88 -3.58
CA LYS A 111 9.35 17.89 -3.78
C LYS A 111 7.99 17.35 -3.39
N ALA A 112 7.58 16.23 -3.98
CA ALA A 112 6.24 15.67 -3.80
C ALA A 112 6.28 14.15 -3.99
N VAL A 113 5.12 13.52 -4.17
CA VAL A 113 5.08 12.12 -4.62
C VAL A 113 5.66 12.05 -6.05
N GLU A 114 6.54 11.09 -6.30
CA GLU A 114 7.16 10.91 -7.62
C GLU A 114 6.54 9.75 -8.39
N ARG A 115 6.12 8.71 -7.67
CA ARG A 115 5.52 7.50 -8.22
C ARG A 115 4.59 6.87 -7.22
N ILE A 116 3.50 6.34 -7.74
CA ILE A 116 2.59 5.46 -7.01
C ILE A 116 2.58 4.11 -7.71
N VAL A 117 2.61 3.02 -6.94
CA VAL A 117 2.28 1.69 -7.43
C VAL A 117 1.02 1.25 -6.73
N TYR A 118 -0.07 1.16 -7.50
CA TYR A 118 -1.32 0.57 -7.03
C TYR A 118 -1.28 -0.93 -7.31
N VAL A 119 -1.70 -1.72 -6.33
CA VAL A 119 -1.69 -3.18 -6.41
C VAL A 119 -3.06 -3.74 -6.06
N ARG A 120 -3.57 -4.59 -6.95
CA ARG A 120 -4.74 -5.45 -6.69
C ARG A 120 -4.21 -6.85 -6.48
N GLU A 121 -4.68 -7.53 -5.43
CA GLU A 121 -4.28 -8.90 -5.10
C GLU A 121 -5.46 -9.75 -4.65
N SER A 122 -5.40 -11.04 -4.96
CA SER A 122 -6.41 -12.04 -4.60
C SER A 122 -5.76 -13.40 -4.37
N ARG A 123 -6.24 -14.13 -3.37
CA ARG A 123 -5.94 -15.56 -3.14
C ARG A 123 -6.98 -16.49 -3.76
N LEU A 124 -8.06 -15.94 -4.31
CA LEU A 124 -9.08 -16.75 -4.96
C LEU A 124 -8.51 -17.42 -6.23
N PRO A 125 -8.99 -18.61 -6.63
CA PRO A 125 -8.45 -19.34 -7.78
C PRO A 125 -8.45 -18.55 -9.10
N GLN A 126 -9.44 -17.68 -9.29
CA GLN A 126 -9.53 -16.78 -10.44
C GLN A 126 -8.51 -15.63 -10.43
N GLY A 127 -7.84 -15.41 -9.30
CA GLY A 127 -6.89 -14.32 -9.10
C GLY A 127 -7.54 -12.94 -9.21
N VAL A 128 -6.81 -12.01 -9.81
CA VAL A 128 -7.27 -10.64 -10.08
C VAL A 128 -7.70 -10.55 -11.54
N VAL A 129 -8.93 -10.07 -11.76
CA VAL A 129 -9.42 -9.79 -13.11
C VAL A 129 -8.52 -8.74 -13.78
N PRO A 130 -7.89 -9.06 -14.93
CA PRO A 130 -7.07 -8.11 -15.65
C PRO A 130 -7.91 -6.90 -16.07
N ILE A 131 -7.37 -5.71 -15.84
CA ILE A 131 -7.99 -4.49 -16.35
C ILE A 131 -7.63 -4.41 -17.84
N ALA A 132 -8.62 -4.22 -18.72
CA ALA A 132 -8.39 -4.24 -20.16
C ALA A 132 -7.77 -2.95 -20.70
N GLN A 133 -7.98 -1.83 -19.99
CA GLN A 133 -7.53 -0.50 -20.39
C GLN A 133 -6.60 0.11 -19.32
N PRO A 134 -5.75 1.09 -19.66
CA PRO A 134 -5.03 1.91 -18.68
C PRO A 134 -5.99 2.48 -17.62
N LEU A 135 -5.52 2.61 -16.39
CA LEU A 135 -6.32 3.24 -15.34
C LEU A 135 -6.55 4.72 -15.65
N GLU A 136 -7.80 5.14 -15.62
CA GLU A 136 -8.19 6.54 -15.72
C GLU A 136 -8.28 7.14 -14.32
N VAL A 137 -7.18 7.73 -13.85
CA VAL A 137 -7.13 8.29 -12.50
C VAL A 137 -7.81 9.64 -12.46
N SER A 138 -8.87 9.76 -11.65
CA SER A 138 -9.51 11.05 -11.35
C SER A 138 -8.87 11.67 -10.11
N ILE A 139 -8.38 12.91 -10.23
CA ILE A 139 -7.73 13.63 -9.13
C ILE A 139 -8.63 14.79 -8.70
N LYS A 140 -9.04 14.79 -7.42
CA LYS A 140 -9.89 15.83 -6.83
C LYS A 140 -9.19 16.49 -5.63
N PRO A 141 -9.27 17.81 -5.47
CA PRO A 141 -8.73 18.48 -4.29
C PRO A 141 -9.54 18.11 -3.02
N ARG A 142 -8.84 17.95 -1.89
CA ARG A 142 -9.41 17.81 -0.54
C ARG A 142 -8.63 18.70 0.41
N GLY A 143 -9.06 19.96 0.54
CA GLY A 143 -8.27 20.97 1.26
C GLY A 143 -6.90 21.13 0.60
N SER A 144 -5.82 20.98 1.37
CA SER A 144 -4.43 21.02 0.88
C SER A 144 -3.92 19.67 0.33
N LEU A 145 -4.76 18.64 0.34
CA LEU A 145 -4.46 17.28 -0.11
C LEU A 145 -5.18 16.97 -1.43
N GLN A 146 -4.91 15.80 -1.97
CA GLN A 146 -5.61 15.27 -3.15
C GLN A 146 -6.20 13.90 -2.85
N ILE A 147 -7.38 13.63 -3.40
CA ILE A 147 -7.94 12.29 -3.52
C ILE A 147 -7.72 11.82 -4.95
N TRP A 148 -7.06 10.68 -5.12
CA TRP A 148 -6.88 10.02 -6.41
C TRP A 148 -7.79 8.79 -6.45
N GLN A 149 -8.78 8.79 -7.33
CA GLN A 149 -9.60 7.62 -7.62
C GLN A 149 -8.83 6.75 -8.63
N VAL A 150 -8.36 5.58 -8.21
CA VAL A 150 -7.51 4.69 -9.03
C VAL A 150 -8.23 3.43 -9.52
N ASP A 151 -9.40 3.15 -8.96
CA ASP A 151 -10.31 2.07 -9.34
C ASP A 151 -11.74 2.56 -9.02
N ASP A 152 -12.78 1.88 -9.47
CA ASP A 152 -14.17 2.31 -9.22
C ASP A 152 -14.49 2.40 -7.71
N ASP A 153 -13.83 1.57 -6.90
CA ASP A 153 -14.03 1.43 -5.47
C ASP A 153 -12.79 1.80 -4.63
N VAL A 154 -11.69 2.25 -5.25
CA VAL A 154 -10.44 2.55 -4.55
C VAL A 154 -10.01 4.00 -4.71
N GLU A 155 -9.70 4.61 -3.58
CA GLU A 155 -9.20 5.97 -3.50
C GLU A 155 -7.89 6.03 -2.70
N LEU A 156 -7.00 6.93 -3.11
CA LEU A 156 -5.76 7.24 -2.42
C LEU A 156 -5.81 8.67 -1.88
N LEU A 157 -5.41 8.86 -0.63
CA LEU A 157 -5.17 10.18 -0.06
C LEU A 157 -3.69 10.53 -0.26
N VAL A 158 -3.44 11.52 -1.12
CA VAL A 158 -2.10 11.91 -1.55
C VAL A 158 -1.78 13.31 -1.02
N ASP A 159 -0.57 13.46 -0.49
CA ASP A 159 -0.02 14.75 -0.08
C ASP A 159 0.82 15.37 -1.21
N PRO A 160 0.26 16.34 -1.97
CA PRO A 160 0.98 16.99 -3.07
C PRO A 160 1.93 18.09 -2.58
N ARG A 161 1.92 18.42 -1.29
CA ARG A 161 2.63 19.58 -0.77
C ARG A 161 4.15 19.34 -0.77
N PRO A 162 4.94 20.44 -0.87
CA PRO A 162 6.38 20.40 -0.67
C PRO A 162 6.78 19.72 0.63
N ARG A 163 7.90 18.99 0.62
CA ARG A 163 8.43 18.35 1.84
C ARG A 163 8.94 19.38 2.84
N GLY A 164 8.86 19.04 4.13
CA GLY A 164 9.19 19.96 5.22
C GLY A 164 8.07 20.95 5.57
N SER A 165 6.83 20.70 5.11
CA SER A 165 5.67 21.49 5.52
C SER A 165 5.49 21.42 7.05
N GLN A 166 5.02 22.53 7.65
CA GLN A 166 4.70 22.60 9.08
C GLN A 166 3.46 21.78 9.46
N GLU A 167 2.81 21.13 8.49
CA GLU A 167 1.60 20.34 8.68
C GLU A 167 1.89 18.81 8.67
N GLY A 168 3.16 18.42 8.56
CA GLY A 168 3.57 17.02 8.48
C GLY A 168 3.39 16.43 7.08
N ALA A 169 3.29 15.10 7.02
CA ALA A 169 3.12 14.34 5.79
C ALA A 169 2.17 13.17 6.00
N LEU A 170 1.48 12.73 4.94
CA LEU A 170 0.61 11.56 5.00
C LEU A 170 0.48 10.84 3.67
N CYS A 171 0.00 9.60 3.75
CA CYS A 171 -0.58 8.86 2.64
C CYS A 171 -1.72 7.99 3.18
N GLY A 172 -2.78 7.82 2.39
CA GLY A 172 -3.91 6.99 2.76
C GLY A 172 -4.39 6.12 1.62
N LEU A 173 -5.01 5.00 2.00
CA LEU A 173 -5.66 4.06 1.09
C LEU A 173 -7.05 3.77 1.64
N ARG A 174 -8.06 3.85 0.77
CA ARG A 174 -9.44 3.50 1.09
C ARG A 174 -10.02 2.64 -0.02
N TRP A 175 -10.74 1.61 0.39
CA TRP A 175 -11.41 0.67 -0.49
C TRP A 175 -12.85 0.47 -0.05
N HIS A 176 -13.79 0.77 -0.94
CA HIS A 176 -15.22 0.56 -0.78
C HIS A 176 -15.61 -0.86 -1.21
N HIS A 177 -15.21 -1.86 -0.43
CA HIS A 177 -15.46 -3.26 -0.77
C HIS A 177 -16.97 -3.59 -0.69
N PRO A 178 -17.58 -4.20 -1.72
CA PRO A 178 -19.03 -4.40 -1.80
C PRO A 178 -19.63 -5.26 -0.67
N ARG A 179 -18.84 -6.12 -0.02
CA ARG A 179 -19.31 -7.01 1.06
C ARG A 179 -18.73 -6.71 2.42
N ALA A 180 -17.50 -6.22 2.48
CA ALA A 180 -16.79 -5.94 3.72
C ALA A 180 -16.95 -4.47 4.18
N GLY A 181 -17.65 -3.65 3.39
CA GLY A 181 -17.75 -2.22 3.62
C GLY A 181 -16.42 -1.52 3.37
N ILE A 182 -16.22 -0.39 4.04
CA ILE A 182 -15.04 0.45 3.84
C ILE A 182 -13.85 -0.11 4.61
N GLN A 183 -12.79 -0.43 3.89
CA GLN A 183 -11.47 -0.73 4.46
C GLN A 183 -10.56 0.48 4.24
N GLN A 184 -9.92 1.01 5.29
CA GLN A 184 -9.09 2.20 5.15
C GLN A 184 -7.98 2.30 6.19
N VAL A 185 -6.84 2.82 5.75
CA VAL A 185 -5.71 3.19 6.61
C VAL A 185 -5.06 4.48 6.12
N VAL A 186 -4.58 5.29 7.05
CA VAL A 186 -3.81 6.50 6.79
C VAL A 186 -2.56 6.49 7.65
N ARG A 187 -1.40 6.51 6.99
CA ARG A 187 -0.11 6.67 7.64
C ARG A 187 0.22 8.16 7.73
N ARG A 188 0.38 8.67 8.95
CA ARG A 188 0.61 10.09 9.22
C ARG A 188 1.96 10.32 9.88
N TYR A 189 2.55 11.47 9.59
CA TYR A 189 3.73 11.98 10.25
C TYR A 189 3.42 13.37 10.81
N SER A 190 3.90 13.62 12.02
CA SER A 190 3.86 14.95 12.64
C SER A 190 4.62 16.00 11.83
N PRO A 191 4.46 17.31 12.12
CA PRO A 191 5.28 18.37 11.52
C PRO A 191 6.80 18.14 11.62
N GLY A 192 7.27 17.52 12.71
CA GLY A 192 8.67 17.13 12.89
C GLY A 192 9.06 15.82 12.18
N GLY A 193 8.19 15.28 11.32
CA GLY A 193 8.41 14.08 10.54
C GLY A 193 8.34 12.77 11.33
N THR A 194 8.00 12.79 12.62
CA THR A 194 7.88 11.55 13.42
C THR A 194 6.57 10.83 13.12
N LEU A 195 6.64 9.52 12.92
CA LEU A 195 5.49 8.64 12.68
C LEU A 195 4.46 8.76 13.80
N LEU A 196 3.21 8.99 13.41
CA LEU A 196 2.04 8.98 14.30
C LEU A 196 1.37 7.60 14.28
N PRO A 197 0.52 7.27 15.27
CA PRO A 197 -0.30 6.05 15.24
C PRO A 197 -1.07 5.90 13.92
N LEU A 198 -1.26 4.65 13.49
CA LEU A 198 -2.03 4.35 12.29
C LEU A 198 -3.46 4.83 12.49
N ASP A 199 -3.94 5.62 11.54
CA ASP A 199 -5.24 6.24 11.59
C ASP A 199 -6.19 5.53 10.62
N GLN A 200 -7.45 5.40 11.00
CA GLN A 200 -8.51 4.89 10.13
C GLN A 200 -9.37 6.02 9.57
N SER A 201 -9.05 7.28 9.85
CA SER A 201 -9.82 8.44 9.40
C SER A 201 -9.06 9.23 8.33
N TRP A 202 -9.82 9.75 7.36
CA TRP A 202 -9.32 10.59 6.25
C TRP A 202 -9.36 12.08 6.60
#